data_AF-A0A9D4LZU7-F1
#
_entry.id   AF-A0A9D4LZU7-F1
#
_cell.length_a   1.000
_cell.length_b   1.000
_cell.length_c   1.000
_cell.angle_alpha   90.00
_cell.angle_beta   90.00
_cell.angle_gamma   90.00
#
_symmetry.space_group_name_H-M   'P 1'
#
loop_
_entity.id
_entity.type
_entity.pdbx_description
1 polymer ?
#
loop_
_entity_poly.entity_id
_entity_poly.type
_entity_poly.pdbx_seq_one_letter_code
_entity_poly.pdbx_strand_id
1 'polypeptide(L)'
;MVTKTVLLSKTAHTRDEETNVNPIVSFTKETECSCKKEDFLSRDKNKAGMIALINTALTIRGCNVVVLPGDADVDIVKATVERSLHSTTTLIGEDTDLLILLLHYSTT
;
A
#
# COMPACT_ATOMS: atom_id res chain seq x y z
N MET A 1 23.45 6.94 7.28
CA MET A 1 22.56 5.94 6.64
C MET A 1 21.26 6.63 6.28
N VAL A 2 20.84 6.60 5.01
CA VAL A 2 19.52 7.08 4.60
C VAL A 2 18.54 5.93 4.74
N THR A 3 17.66 5.97 5.74
CA THR A 3 16.63 4.94 5.92
C THR A 3 15.50 5.18 4.93
N LYS A 4 15.31 4.27 3.98
CA LYS A 4 14.17 4.30 3.05
C LYS A 4 12.94 3.73 3.75
N THR A 5 11.94 4.58 3.97
CA THR A 5 10.63 4.15 4.51
C THR A 5 9.67 3.99 3.34
N VAL A 6 8.99 2.86 3.28
CA VAL A 6 7.93 2.60 2.29
C VAL A 6 6.65 2.36 3.06
N LEU A 7 5.61 3.09 2.69
CA LEU A 7 4.30 2.98 3.30
C LEU A 7 3.43 2.17 2.34
N LEU A 8 2.84 1.09 2.84
CA LEU A 8 1.91 0.25 2.10
C LEU A 8 0.53 0.42 2.72
N SER A 9 -0.48 0.65 1.90
CA SER A 9 -1.85 0.76 2.34
C SER A 9 -2.62 -0.52 2.09
N LYS A 10 -3.63 -0.76 2.91
CA LYS A 10 -4.57 -1.86 2.76
C LYS A 10 -5.95 -1.29 2.44
N THR A 11 -6.15 -0.84 1.20
CA THR A 11 -7.44 -0.27 0.80
C THR A 11 -8.51 -1.36 0.73
N ALA A 12 -9.34 -1.44 1.77
CA ALA A 12 -10.55 -2.23 1.79
C ALA A 12 -11.71 -1.35 1.30
N HIS A 13 -11.89 -1.25 -0.01
CA HIS A 13 -13.18 -0.80 -0.54
C HIS A 13 -14.19 -1.90 -0.20
N THR A 14 -15.00 -1.69 0.84
CA THR A 14 -16.06 -2.61 1.25
C THR A 14 -17.12 -2.64 0.16
N ARG A 15 -16.94 -3.53 -0.82
CA ARG A 15 -18.08 -4.20 -1.46
C ARG A 15 -18.36 -5.40 -0.59
N ASP A 16 -19.60 -5.53 -0.14
CA ASP A 16 -20.05 -6.59 0.75
C ASP A 16 -19.44 -7.94 0.34
N GLU A 17 -18.86 -8.67 1.29
CA GLU A 17 -18.27 -10.00 1.04
C GLU A 17 -19.30 -11.03 0.53
N GLU A 18 -20.58 -10.65 0.54
CA GLU A 18 -21.70 -11.41 0.03
C GLU A 18 -21.59 -11.55 -1.50
N THR A 19 -21.05 -12.70 -1.93
CA THR A 19 -21.00 -13.25 -3.30
C THR A 19 -19.88 -12.78 -4.25
N ASN A 20 -18.68 -12.45 -3.76
CA ASN A 20 -17.54 -12.39 -4.70
C ASN A 20 -17.09 -13.82 -5.11
N VAL A 21 -17.52 -14.28 -6.29
CA VAL A 21 -17.25 -15.62 -6.86
C VAL A 21 -15.82 -15.81 -7.37
N ASN A 22 -14.98 -14.76 -7.38
CA ASN A 22 -13.62 -14.86 -7.89
C ASN A 22 -12.72 -15.74 -6.99
N PRO A 23 -11.76 -16.47 -7.56
CA PRO A 23 -10.96 -17.43 -6.82
C PRO A 23 -10.05 -16.76 -5.78
N ILE A 24 -9.93 -17.40 -4.62
CA ILE A 24 -8.82 -17.14 -3.70
C ILE A 24 -7.60 -17.84 -4.30
N VAL A 25 -6.57 -17.07 -4.62
CA VAL A 25 -5.38 -17.57 -5.29
C VAL A 25 -4.29 -17.81 -4.25
N SER A 26 -3.65 -18.99 -4.31
CA SER A 26 -2.41 -19.25 -3.58
C SER A 26 -1.23 -18.89 -4.48
N PHE A 27 -0.35 -17.99 -4.04
CA PHE A 27 0.76 -17.48 -4.85
C PHE A 27 2.00 -17.18 -4.01
N THR A 28 3.16 -17.22 -4.67
CA THR A 28 4.49 -16.88 -4.15
C THR A 28 5.13 -15.79 -5.01
N LYS A 29 6.35 -15.36 -4.67
CA LYS A 29 7.10 -14.35 -5.44
C LYS A 29 7.46 -14.81 -6.86
N GLU A 30 7.44 -16.11 -7.13
CA GLU A 30 7.73 -16.73 -8.43
C GLU A 30 6.47 -17.07 -9.23
N THR A 31 5.28 -16.89 -8.64
CA THR A 31 4.04 -17.27 -9.31
C THR A 31 3.69 -16.27 -10.41
N GLU A 32 3.58 -16.75 -11.65
CA GLU A 32 3.00 -15.98 -12.75
C GLU A 32 1.46 -15.97 -12.59
N CYS A 33 0.85 -14.80 -12.39
CA CYS A 33 -0.62 -14.68 -12.35
C CYS A 33 -1.17 -14.76 -13.78
N SER A 34 -1.83 -15.87 -14.08
CA SER A 34 -2.66 -16.05 -15.28
C SER A 34 -4.07 -15.47 -15.14
N CYS A 35 -4.36 -14.89 -13.97
CA CYS A 35 -5.61 -14.24 -13.60
C CYS A 35 -5.71 -12.82 -14.14
N LYS A 36 -6.95 -12.33 -14.37
CA LYS A 36 -7.17 -10.89 -14.58
C LYS A 36 -6.89 -10.14 -13.28
N LYS A 37 -6.26 -8.97 -13.40
CA LYS A 37 -5.89 -8.11 -12.26
C LYS A 37 -7.11 -7.74 -11.41
N GLU A 38 -8.21 -7.37 -12.07
CA GLU A 38 -9.43 -6.90 -11.41
C GLU A 38 -10.07 -8.03 -10.60
N ASP A 39 -10.09 -9.24 -11.14
CA ASP A 39 -10.64 -10.42 -10.47
C ASP A 39 -9.79 -10.80 -9.25
N PHE A 40 -8.46 -10.78 -9.41
CA PHE A 40 -7.53 -11.06 -8.32
C PHE A 40 -7.67 -10.03 -7.19
N LEU A 41 -7.63 -8.75 -7.54
CA LEU A 41 -7.74 -7.63 -6.60
C LEU A 41 -9.15 -7.44 -6.06
N SER A 42 -10.17 -8.11 -6.58
CA SER A 42 -11.52 -8.05 -6.00
C SER A 42 -11.61 -8.78 -4.66
N ARG A 43 -10.69 -9.73 -4.37
CA ARG A 43 -10.70 -10.56 -3.17
C ARG A 43 -9.73 -10.00 -2.11
N ASP A 44 -10.24 -9.67 -0.92
CA ASP A 44 -9.41 -9.08 0.15
C ASP A 44 -8.31 -10.03 0.65
N LYS A 45 -8.55 -11.35 0.63
CA LYS A 45 -7.52 -12.35 0.93
C LYS A 45 -6.34 -12.29 -0.05
N ASN A 46 -6.61 -12.07 -1.34
CA ASN A 46 -5.56 -11.96 -2.36
C ASN A 46 -4.79 -10.64 -2.19
N LYS A 47 -5.49 -9.52 -1.98
CA LYS A 47 -4.85 -8.23 -1.66
C LYS A 47 -3.93 -8.34 -0.43
N ALA A 48 -4.43 -8.93 0.65
CA ALA A 48 -3.68 -9.09 1.89
C ALA A 48 -2.44 -9.97 1.70
N GLY A 49 -2.57 -11.08 0.97
CA GLY A 49 -1.42 -11.92 0.61
C GLY A 49 -0.37 -11.17 -0.22
N MET A 50 -0.82 -10.31 -1.14
CA MET A 50 0.08 -9.55 -2.01
C MET A 50 0.84 -8.49 -1.21
N ILE A 51 0.15 -7.77 -0.33
CA ILE A 51 0.77 -6.81 0.59
C ILE A 51 1.80 -7.52 1.49
N ALA A 52 1.52 -8.72 1.98
CA ALA A 52 2.46 -9.49 2.80
C ALA A 52 3.73 -9.88 2.02
N LEU A 53 3.61 -10.28 0.74
CA LEU A 53 4.76 -10.57 -0.12
C LEU A 53 5.59 -9.31 -0.39
N ILE A 54 4.95 -8.18 -0.71
CA ILE A 54 5.64 -6.91 -0.95
C ILE A 54 6.37 -6.45 0.32
N ASN A 55 5.71 -6.51 1.49
CA ASN A 55 6.30 -6.17 2.77
C ASN A 55 7.56 -7.00 3.04
N THR A 56 7.48 -8.32 2.85
CA THR A 56 8.62 -9.23 3.02
C THR A 56 9.76 -8.85 2.08
N ALA A 57 9.48 -8.63 0.80
CA ALA A 57 10.48 -8.29 -0.20
C ALA A 57 11.19 -6.95 0.08
N LEU A 58 10.45 -5.94 0.51
CA LEU A 58 10.98 -4.62 0.87
C LEU A 58 11.80 -4.67 2.16
N THR A 59 11.33 -5.40 3.17
CA THR A 59 12.04 -5.57 4.45
C THR A 59 13.39 -6.26 4.23
N ILE A 60 13.45 -7.31 3.39
CA ILE A 60 14.71 -7.98 3.03
C ILE A 60 15.71 -7.02 2.37
N ARG A 61 15.22 -6.00 1.65
CA ARG A 61 16.06 -4.95 1.03
C ARG A 61 16.40 -3.80 1.98
N GLY A 62 16.09 -3.93 3.27
CA GLY A 62 16.40 -2.94 4.30
C GLY A 62 15.45 -1.73 4.30
N CYS A 63 14.28 -1.82 3.67
CA CYS A 63 13.26 -0.80 3.79
C CYS A 63 12.49 -0.96 5.10
N ASN A 64 12.19 0.15 5.76
CA ASN A 64 11.20 0.15 6.84
C ASN A 64 9.80 0.19 6.20
N VAL A 65 8.98 -0.82 6.47
CA VAL A 65 7.65 -0.94 5.87
C VAL A 65 6.58 -0.76 6.95
N VAL A 66 5.62 0.13 6.71
CA VAL A 66 4.46 0.32 7.58
C VAL A 66 3.20 0.00 6.77
N VAL A 67 2.33 -0.85 7.33
CA VAL A 67 1.05 -1.20 6.72
C VAL A 67 -0.07 -0.48 7.45
N LEU A 68 -0.87 0.32 6.72
CA LEU A 68 -1.94 1.12 7.30
C LEU A 68 -3.32 0.59 6.87
N PRO A 69 -4.29 0.51 7.80
CA PRO A 69 -5.63 -0.05 7.52
C PRO A 69 -6.62 0.96 6.91
N GLY A 70 -6.29 2.25 6.90
CA GLY A 70 -7.18 3.31 6.46
C GLY A 70 -7.09 3.63 4.97
N ASP A 71 -7.43 4.87 4.63
CA ASP A 71 -7.34 5.37 3.27
C ASP A 71 -5.87 5.50 2.87
N ALA A 72 -5.52 4.83 1.78
CA ALA A 72 -4.15 4.74 1.30
C ALA A 72 -3.48 6.09 1.12
N ASP A 73 -4.19 7.02 0.49
CA ASP A 73 -3.63 8.27 0.01
C ASP A 73 -3.56 9.29 1.14
N VAL A 74 -4.55 9.28 2.03
CA VAL A 74 -4.55 10.12 3.23
C VAL A 74 -3.50 9.65 4.23
N ASP A 75 -3.44 8.35 4.50
CA ASP A 75 -2.55 7.79 5.50
C ASP A 75 -1.07 7.90 5.08
N ILE A 76 -0.77 7.66 3.80
CA ILE A 76 0.61 7.82 3.29
C ILE A 76 1.08 9.26 3.38
N VAL A 77 0.20 10.22 3.10
CA VAL A 77 0.51 11.65 3.19
C VAL A 77 0.75 12.06 4.64
N LYS A 78 -0.13 11.69 5.57
CA LYS A 78 0.02 12.02 7.00
C LYS A 78 1.33 11.47 7.58
N ALA A 79 1.62 10.19 7.31
CA ALA A 79 2.86 9.58 7.76
C ALA A 79 4.10 10.21 7.10
N THR A 80 4.00 10.69 5.86
CA THR A 80 5.07 11.46 5.20
C THR A 80 5.30 12.79 5.92
N VAL A 81 4.24 13.55 6.22
CA VAL A 81 4.33 14.83 6.92
C VAL A 81 4.95 14.63 8.30
N GLU A 82 4.46 13.66 9.08
CA GLU A 82 5.03 13.32 10.39
C GLU A 82 6.52 12.95 10.28
N ARG A 83 6.90 12.11 9.31
CA ARG A 83 8.29 11.68 9.12
C ARG A 83 9.21 12.82 8.68
N SER A 84 8.67 13.80 7.95
CA SER A 84 9.40 14.98 7.47
C SER A 84 9.92 15.85 8.60
N LEU A 85 9.27 15.81 9.78
CA LEU A 85 9.71 16.51 10.99
C LEU A 85 11.04 16.00 11.53
N HIS A 86 11.40 14.75 11.21
CA HIS A 86 12.58 14.08 11.78
C HIS A 86 13.68 13.81 10.75
N SER A 87 13.35 13.77 9.47
CA SER A 87 14.29 13.41 8.41
C SER A 87 13.83 13.89 7.04
N THR A 88 14.78 14.14 6.13
CA THR A 88 14.47 14.38 4.71
C THR A 88 13.63 13.22 4.19
N THR A 89 12.40 13.54 3.77
CA THR A 89 11.39 12.56 3.39
C THR A 89 10.91 12.89 1.98
N THR A 90 10.78 11.87 1.14
CA THR A 90 10.25 11.98 -0.22
C THR A 90 9.04 11.08 -0.33
N LEU A 91 7.87 11.66 -0.60
CA LEU A 91 6.68 10.92 -1.00
C LEU A 91 6.79 10.56 -2.48
N ILE A 92 6.59 9.28 -2.81
CA ILE A 92 6.58 8.78 -4.18
C ILE A 92 5.20 8.19 -4.44
N GLY A 93 4.50 8.73 -5.43
CA GLY A 93 3.21 8.23 -5.91
C GLY A 93 2.91 8.80 -7.28
N GLU A 94 2.03 8.13 -8.03
CA GLU A 94 1.65 8.53 -9.39
C GLU A 94 0.49 9.53 -9.40
N ASP A 95 -0.40 9.46 -8.42
CA ASP A 95 -1.66 10.21 -8.41
C ASP A 95 -1.45 11.69 -8.09
N THR A 96 -2.16 12.56 -8.82
CA THR A 96 -2.21 14.00 -8.55
C THR A 96 -2.90 14.33 -7.23
N ASP A 97 -3.83 13.48 -6.77
CA ASP A 97 -4.54 13.68 -5.51
C ASP A 97 -3.58 13.63 -4.31
N LEU A 98 -2.48 12.86 -4.41
CA LEU A 98 -1.42 12.84 -3.39
C LEU A 98 -0.73 14.21 -3.23
N LEU A 99 -0.55 14.96 -4.30
CA LEU A 99 0.02 16.31 -4.23
C LEU A 99 -0.92 17.26 -3.51
N ILE A 100 -2.22 17.20 -3.83
CA ILE A 100 -3.24 18.04 -3.20
C ILE A 100 -3.36 17.71 -1.71
N LEU A 101 -3.42 16.42 -1.36
CA LEU A 101 -3.43 15.96 0.03
C LEU A 101 -2.15 16.39 0.76
N LEU A 102 -0.98 16.28 0.13
CA LEU A 102 0.29 16.71 0.73
C LEU A 102 0.32 18.22 1.00
N LEU A 103 -0.17 19.04 0.08
CA LEU A 103 -0.30 20.49 0.29
C LEU A 103 -1.29 20.81 1.41
N HIS A 104 -2.40 20.09 1.49
CA HIS A 104 -3.38 20.26 2.56
C HIS A 104 -2.78 19.95 3.94
N TYR A 105 -2.17 18.78 4.11
CA TYR A 105 -1.66 18.31 5.41
C TYR A 105 -0.29 18.87 5.80
N SER A 106 0.49 19.45 4.88
CA SER A 106 1.79 20.08 5.20
C SER A 106 1.67 21.49 5.77
N THR A 107 0.47 22.10 5.67
CA THR A 107 0.21 23.46 6.17
C THR A 107 -0.46 23.50 7.55
N THR A 108 -0.81 22.32 8.09
CA THR A 108 -1.45 22.16 9.41
C THR A 108 -0.41 21.89 10.47
#